data_AF-A0A377I2R8-F1
#
_entry.id   AF-A0A377I2R8-F1
#
_cell.length_a   1.000
_cell.length_b   1.000
_cell.length_c   1.000
_cell.angle_alpha   90.00
_cell.angle_beta   90.00
_cell.angle_gamma   90.00
#
_symmetry.space_group_name_H-M   'P 1'
#
loop_
_entity.id
_entity.type
_entity.pdbx_description
1 polymer ?
#
loop_
_entity_poly.entity_id
_entity_poly.type
_entity_poly.pdbx_seq_one_letter_code
_entity_poly.pdbx_strand_id
1 'polypeptide(L)' 'MTDLNNHLFLQLEKLLDPDLSDDELKKEIARAGAVSSIAANIIQNANTAIKAMSMFENRQIEADSPDFLRISKGQQNG' A
#
# COMPACT_ATOMS: atom_id res chain seq x y z
N MET A 1 -6.97 -0.99 10.77
CA MET A 1 -7.84 -1.66 9.77
C MET A 1 -9.20 -0.97 9.66
N THR A 2 -9.80 -0.54 10.77
CA THR A 2 -11.12 0.11 10.81
C THR A 2 -11.16 1.50 10.13
N ASP A 3 -10.07 2.26 10.22
CA ASP A 3 -9.98 3.62 9.66
C ASP A 3 -10.00 3.64 8.11
N LEU A 4 -9.18 2.78 7.48
CA LEU A 4 -9.13 2.66 6.03
C LEU A 4 -10.47 2.17 5.43
N ASN A 5 -11.10 1.17 6.05
CA ASN A 5 -12.40 0.66 5.59
C ASN A 5 -13.48 1.74 5.70
N ASN A 6 -13.53 2.50 6.80
CA ASN A 6 -14.45 3.63 6.92
C ASN A 6 -14.20 4.70 5.85
N HIS A 7 -12.94 5.00 5.55
CA HIS A 7 -12.60 5.98 4.51
C HIS A 7 -13.02 5.52 3.11
N LEU A 8 -12.91 4.21 2.81
CA LEU A 8 -13.37 3.63 1.55
C LEU A 8 -14.89 3.71 1.40
N PHE A 9 -15.65 3.42 2.46
CA PHE A 9 -17.11 3.50 2.44
C PHE A 9 -17.61 4.94 2.27
N LEU A 10 -16.96 5.91 2.94
CA LEU A 10 -17.30 7.33 2.77
C LEU A 10 -17.04 7.82 1.34
N GLN A 11 -15.98 7.35 0.69
CA GLN A 11 -15.70 7.69 -0.70
C GLN A 11 -16.70 7.06 -1.66
N LEU A 12 -17.19 5.84 -1.35
CA LEU A 12 -18.26 5.18 -2.11
C LEU A 12 -19.59 5.93 -1.98
N GLU A 13 -19.98 6.37 -0.78
CA GLU A 13 -21.19 7.16 -0.57
C GLU A 13 -21.14 8.49 -1.35
N LYS A 14 -20.00 9.16 -1.35
CA LYS A 14 -19.79 10.38 -2.16
C LYS A 14 -19.97 10.13 -3.66
N LEU A 15 -19.44 9.03 -4.20
CA LEU A 15 -19.59 8.70 -5.62
C LEU A 15 -21.03 8.38 -6.05
N LEU A 16 -21.87 7.99 -5.09
CA LEU A 16 -23.28 7.64 -5.32
C LEU A 16 -24.25 8.81 -5.06
N ASP A 17 -23.73 9.99 -4.73
CA ASP A 17 -24.54 11.18 -4.47
C ASP A 17 -25.28 11.61 -5.75
N PRO A 18 -26.64 11.57 -5.75
CA PRO A 18 -27.44 11.90 -6.93
C PRO A 18 -27.40 13.38 -7.30
N ASP A 19 -26.90 14.24 -6.42
CA ASP A 19 -26.81 15.69 -6.66
C ASP A 19 -25.47 16.11 -7.30
N LEU A 20 -24.55 15.16 -7.55
CA LEU A 20 -23.29 15.43 -8.24
C LEU A 20 -23.53 15.83 -9.69
N SER A 21 -22.95 16.96 -10.09
CA SER A 21 -22.85 17.29 -11.52
C SER A 21 -21.88 16.35 -12.25
N ASP A 22 -22.04 16.22 -13.57
CA ASP A 22 -21.16 15.40 -14.41
C ASP A 22 -19.66 15.72 -14.23
N ASP A 23 -19.33 17.01 -14.05
CA ASP A 23 -17.94 17.44 -13.87
C ASP A 23 -17.39 17.13 -12.47
N GLU A 24 -18.24 17.19 -11.44
CA GLU A 24 -17.87 16.78 -10.08
C GLU A 24 -17.73 15.27 -9.99
N LEU A 25 -18.62 14.51 -10.63
CA LEU A 25 -18.52 13.06 -10.75
C LEU A 25 -17.23 12.63 -11.44
N LYS A 26 -16.86 13.27 -12.57
CA LYS A 26 -15.58 13.00 -13.24
C LYS A 26 -14.37 13.26 -12.34
N LYS A 27 -14.38 14.36 -11.57
CA LYS A 27 -13.32 14.68 -10.60
C LYS A 27 -13.24 13.63 -9.50
N GLU A 28 -14.38 13.18 -8.98
CA GLU A 28 -14.42 12.21 -7.90
C GLU A 28 -14.00 10.81 -8.37
N ILE A 29 -14.38 10.40 -9.59
CA ILE A 29 -13.87 9.17 -10.23
C ILE A 29 -12.34 9.24 -10.38
N ALA A 30 -11.80 10.35 -10.85
CA ALA A 30 -10.36 10.52 -11.01
C ALA A 30 -9.62 10.45 -9.65
N ARG A 31 -10.18 11.09 -8.61
CA ARG A 31 -9.65 11.04 -7.25
C ARG A 31 -9.69 9.62 -6.68
N ALA A 32 -10.83 8.92 -6.81
CA ALA A 32 -10.99 7.55 -6.36
C ALA A 32 -10.00 6.60 -7.06
N GLY A 33 -9.79 6.78 -8.37
CA GLY A 33 -8.78 6.03 -9.13
C GLY A 33 -7.35 6.26 -8.63
N ALA A 34 -6.99 7.50 -8.31
CA ALA A 34 -5.68 7.82 -7.73
C ALA A 34 -5.48 7.18 -6.34
N VAL A 35 -6.49 7.25 -5.47
CA VAL A 35 -6.46 6.61 -4.14
C VAL A 35 -6.34 5.09 -4.26
N SER A 36 -7.12 4.47 -5.16
CA SER A 36 -7.06 3.03 -5.43
C SER A 36 -5.67 2.60 -5.89
N SER A 37 -5.04 3.39 -6.76
CA SER A 37 -3.67 3.12 -7.26
C SER A 37 -2.63 3.18 -6.13
N ILE A 38 -2.72 4.17 -5.23
CA ILE A 38 -1.84 4.28 -4.06
C ILE A 38 -2.04 3.09 -3.13
N ALA A 39 -3.29 2.71 -2.85
CA ALA A 39 -3.61 1.57 -2.01
C ALA A 39 -3.06 0.26 -2.57
N ALA A 40 -3.15 0.05 -3.89
CA ALA A 40 -2.57 -1.11 -4.57
C ALA A 40 -1.06 -1.20 -4.37
N ASN A 41 -0.33 -0.07 -4.48
CA ASN A 41 1.12 -0.02 -4.24
C ASN A 41 1.47 -0.35 -2.77
N ILE A 42 0.68 0.11 -1.81
CA ILE A 42 0.87 -0.22 -0.39
C ILE A 42 0.72 -1.73 -0.16
N ILE A 43 -0.32 -2.34 -0.75
CA ILE A 43 -0.56 -3.79 -0.64
C ILE A 43 0.59 -4.58 -1.30
N GLN A 44 1.08 -4.15 -2.46
CA GLN A 44 2.22 -4.78 -3.12
C GLN A 44 3.49 -4.73 -2.25
N ASN A 45 3.75 -3.62 -1.58
CA ASN A 45 4.86 -3.50 -0.63
C ASN A 45 4.68 -4.41 0.58
N ALA A 46 3.47 -4.47 1.16
CA ALA A 46 3.18 -5.38 2.27
C ALA A 46 3.38 -6.85 1.88
N ASN A 47 2.90 -7.25 0.69
CA ASN A 47 3.12 -8.60 0.15
C ASN A 47 4.62 -8.90 -0.05
N THR A 48 5.41 -7.91 -0.47
CA THR A 48 6.86 -8.04 -0.63
C THR A 48 7.54 -8.30 0.72
N ALA A 49 7.15 -7.56 1.77
CA ALA A 49 7.65 -7.78 3.13
C ALA A 49 7.25 -9.16 3.68
N ILE A 50 6.00 -9.58 3.51
CA ILE A 50 5.52 -10.91 3.93
C ILE A 50 6.31 -12.02 3.23
N LYS A 51 6.56 -11.88 1.92
CA LYS A 51 7.36 -12.85 1.16
C LYS A 51 8.78 -12.96 1.70
N ALA A 52 9.42 -11.84 2.03
CA ALA A 52 10.75 -11.83 2.62
C ALA A 52 10.76 -12.51 4.00
N MET A 53 9.78 -12.22 4.86
CA MET A 53 9.64 -12.91 6.16
C MET A 53 9.47 -14.42 6.01
N SER A 54 8.62 -14.86 5.07
CA SER A 54 8.41 -16.29 4.80
C SER A 54 9.68 -16.97 4.28
N MET A 55 10.46 -16.29 3.43
CA MET A 55 11.74 -16.80 2.94
C MET A 55 12.78 -16.91 4.07
N PHE A 56 12.78 -15.97 5.02
CA PHE A 56 13.64 -16.02 6.20
C PHE A 56 13.27 -17.17 7.15
N GLU A 57 11.99 -17.33 7.47
CA GLU A 57 11.49 -18.44 8.31
C GLU A 57 11.85 -19.81 7.71
N ASN A 58 11.73 -19.94 6.38
CA ASN A 58 12.10 -21.15 5.66
C ASN A 58 13.62 -21.31 5.46
N ARG A 59 14.45 -20.47 6.09
CA ARG A 59 15.93 -20.42 5.97
C ARG A 59 16.43 -20.34 4.53
N GLN A 60 15.61 -19.84 3.61
CA GLN A 60 15.98 -19.65 2.20
C GLN A 60 16.89 -18.42 2.03
N ILE A 61 16.89 -17.54 3.04
CA ILE A 61 17.78 -16.39 3.18
C ILE A 61 18.31 -16.36 4.62
N GLU A 62 19.62 -16.20 4.80
CA GLU A 62 20.30 -16.27 6.12
C GLU A 62 20.41 -14.91 6.84
N ALA A 63 20.14 -13.81 6.12
CA ALA A 63 20.15 -12.48 6.70
C ALA A 63 18.76 -12.15 7.27
N ASP A 64 18.75 -11.57 8.47
CA ASP A 64 17.57 -10.94 9.06
C ASP A 64 16.91 -10.07 7.99
N SER A 65 15.62 -10.26 7.83
CA SER A 65 14.87 -9.76 6.69
C SER A 65 15.01 -8.25 6.56
N PRO A 66 14.81 -7.69 5.36
CA PRO A 66 15.59 -6.53 5.05
C PRO A 66 15.69 -5.26 6.01
N ASP A 67 16.65 -4.32 5.90
CA ASP A 67 16.73 -2.93 6.49
C ASP A 67 15.42 -2.09 6.65
N PHE A 68 14.57 -1.88 5.65
CA PHE A 68 13.25 -2.55 5.63
C PHE A 68 13.22 -3.71 4.66
N LEU A 69 14.35 -3.93 3.95
CA LEU A 69 14.74 -4.62 2.68
C LEU A 69 16.31 -5.01 2.57
N ARG A 70 17.34 -4.46 3.28
CA ARG A 70 18.81 -4.87 3.18
C ARG A 70 19.77 -5.03 4.43
N ILE A 71 21.05 -5.36 4.12
CA ILE A 71 22.26 -5.75 4.91
C ILE A 71 23.32 -4.64 4.81
N SER A 72 23.95 -4.25 5.93
CA SER A 72 25.18 -3.43 5.99
C SER A 72 26.45 -4.30 6.04
N LYS A 73 27.08 -4.57 4.89
CA LYS A 73 28.53 -4.81 4.84
C LYS A 73 29.15 -3.71 3.97
N GLY A 74 29.55 -2.63 4.64
CA GLY A 74 30.06 -1.43 3.98
C GLY A 74 30.58 -0.35 4.93
N GLN A 75 31.04 -0.70 6.13
CA GLN A 75 32.05 0.07 6.87
C GLN A 75 33.05 -0.92 7.49
N GLN A 76 33.93 -1.45 6.63
CA GLN A 76 35.32 -1.49 7.05
C GLN A 76 35.77 -0.03 7.05
N ASN A 77 36.19 0.49 8.20
CA ASN A 77 37.39 1.31 8.36
C ASN A 77 37.41 1.93 9.76
N GLY A 78 38.45 1.57 10.53
CA GLY A 78 38.97 2.35 11.65
C GLY A 78 38.52 1.90 13.02
#